data_AF-A0A1H9L561-F1
#
_entry.id   AF-A0A1H9L561-F1
#
_cell.length_a   1.000
_cell.length_b   1.000
_cell.length_c   1.000
_cell.angle_alpha   90.00
_cell.angle_beta   90.00
_cell.angle_gamma   90.00
#
_symmetry.space_group_name_H-M   'P 1'
#
loop_
_entity.id
_entity.type
_entity.pdbx_description
1 polymer ?
#
loop_
_entity_poly.entity_id
_entity_poly.type
_entity_poly.pdbx_seq_one_letter_code
_entity_poly.pdbx_strand_id
1 'polypeptide(L)'
;MNQSDEAGVDRRRRQLLAGLAATAGLSACGSSEAPGTVSIKSLPLPADSGIDHIVVVMMENRSFDHYLGWVPGANGRQANLGYQDSEGQTQRSHHLQDYQNCALADPDHSYEAGRRHFNNGQCDGFLLTQPAGDLFPIGYYTADDLPFYKGLVEHWTVCDRYHTGLMGPTYPNRLYMHAGQTDRLENTEALFKQPTVWDALKSVNAEGRYYHSDAAGYAFVSVLLAGHNPGAANILPLSRFMSDAASGNLPDVAFVDPAMLNEEKGTSNDDHPLADIRAGQVFLNSIYEALRTSPQWSKTLLIINYDEWGGFFDHVPPPIAPVGYEEFKATGNDGRLGFRVPCFAIGPRARRGYIESRQLDPNSILNLIAWRFGFAPLGARGASSMNFAQVLDLESAPRLDAPVFDVPDDPSYGTACAAQLSQAAKRLDAARLAEVERRHREHRAEWQSLVQLALDAGHGPVAT
;
A
#
# COMPACT_ATOMS: atom_id res chain seq x y z
N MET A 1 -5.50 -58.64 -39.69
CA MET A 1 -6.24 -58.67 -38.42
C MET A 1 -5.37 -57.97 -37.39
N ASN A 2 -5.84 -56.79 -36.98
CA ASN A 2 -5.44 -55.83 -35.94
C ASN A 2 -3.98 -55.37 -35.71
N GLN A 3 -3.89 -54.04 -35.85
CA GLN A 3 -2.91 -53.08 -35.35
C GLN A 3 -3.00 -52.90 -33.82
N SER A 4 -1.90 -52.33 -33.32
CA SER A 4 -1.61 -51.71 -32.01
C SER A 4 -2.74 -50.96 -31.31
N ASP A 5 -2.79 -51.03 -29.98
CA ASP A 5 -3.43 -50.02 -29.13
C ASP A 5 -2.74 -49.82 -27.77
N GLU A 6 -2.62 -48.54 -27.42
CA GLU A 6 -2.10 -47.94 -26.21
C GLU A 6 -3.02 -48.21 -25.00
N ALA A 7 -2.47 -48.68 -23.87
CA ALA A 7 -3.20 -48.72 -22.59
C ALA A 7 -2.26 -48.74 -21.37
N GLY A 8 -1.25 -47.86 -21.35
CA GLY A 8 -0.18 -47.87 -20.33
C GLY A 8 -0.12 -46.71 -19.35
N VAL A 9 -0.95 -45.66 -19.48
CA VAL A 9 -0.73 -44.38 -18.77
C VAL A 9 -1.80 -44.04 -17.71
N ASP A 10 -2.86 -44.82 -17.54
CA ASP A 10 -4.01 -44.42 -16.70
C ASP A 10 -4.26 -45.29 -15.45
N ARG A 11 -3.22 -45.49 -14.61
CA ARG A 11 -3.39 -46.12 -13.27
C ARG A 11 -2.65 -45.44 -12.11
N ARG A 12 -1.84 -44.41 -12.36
CA ARG A 12 -1.13 -43.66 -11.29
C ARG A 12 -1.84 -42.38 -10.81
N ARG A 13 -3.05 -42.08 -11.30
CA ARG A 13 -3.82 -40.87 -10.95
C ARG A 13 -4.99 -41.06 -9.97
N ARG A 14 -5.24 -42.27 -9.44
CA ARG A 14 -6.42 -42.56 -8.60
C ARG A 14 -6.15 -43.25 -7.25
N GLN A 15 -4.98 -43.07 -6.63
CA GLN A 15 -4.69 -43.67 -5.31
C GLN A 15 -3.98 -42.73 -4.31
N LEU A 16 -4.35 -41.44 -4.29
CA LEU A 16 -3.85 -40.50 -3.27
C LEU A 16 -4.97 -39.62 -2.65
N LEU A 17 -6.12 -40.23 -2.40
CA LEU A 17 -7.18 -39.68 -1.55
C LEU A 17 -7.87 -40.83 -0.79
N ALA A 18 -7.39 -41.17 0.40
CA ALA A 18 -8.17 -41.77 1.50
C ALA A 18 -7.28 -42.05 2.74
N GLY A 19 -7.63 -41.47 3.89
CA GLY A 19 -7.57 -42.18 5.17
C GLY A 19 -6.49 -41.82 6.20
N LEU A 20 -6.83 -40.84 7.05
CA LEU A 20 -6.84 -40.91 8.53
C LEU A 20 -5.57 -41.29 9.35
N ALA A 21 -5.07 -40.29 10.06
CA ALA A 21 -4.87 -40.17 11.51
C ALA A 21 -4.42 -41.37 12.41
N ALA A 22 -3.33 -41.08 13.15
CA ALA A 22 -2.97 -41.41 14.53
C ALA A 22 -2.35 -42.79 14.89
N THR A 23 -1.09 -42.79 15.37
CA THR A 23 -0.75 -43.02 16.81
C THR A 23 0.76 -42.79 17.09
N ALA A 24 1.08 -42.45 18.34
CA ALA A 24 2.26 -41.71 18.84
C ALA A 24 3.45 -42.58 19.32
N GLY A 25 4.62 -41.94 19.54
CA GLY A 25 5.76 -42.54 20.27
C GLY A 25 6.98 -41.65 20.53
N LEU A 26 6.93 -40.86 21.63
CA LEU A 26 8.00 -40.44 22.59
C LEU A 26 9.08 -39.35 22.27
N SER A 27 8.91 -38.21 22.99
CA SER A 27 9.88 -37.46 23.86
C SER A 27 11.13 -36.78 23.24
N ALA A 28 11.55 -35.54 23.52
CA ALA A 28 11.19 -34.51 24.52
C ALA A 28 11.81 -33.12 24.18
N CYS A 29 11.26 -32.07 24.82
CA CYS A 29 11.79 -30.72 25.10
C CYS A 29 11.80 -29.62 24.00
N GLY A 30 10.89 -28.66 24.17
CA GLY A 30 10.90 -27.34 23.53
C GLY A 30 9.48 -26.88 23.23
N SER A 31 8.93 -25.99 24.06
CA SER A 31 7.59 -25.43 23.92
C SER A 31 7.46 -24.63 22.62
N SER A 32 6.99 -25.28 21.56
CA SER A 32 6.30 -24.60 20.46
C SER A 32 4.82 -24.57 20.81
N GLU A 33 4.27 -23.38 20.98
CA GLU A 33 2.82 -23.21 20.83
C GLU A 33 2.45 -23.78 19.46
N ALA A 34 1.56 -24.77 19.44
CA ALA A 34 0.95 -25.22 18.20
C ALA A 34 0.33 -23.99 17.51
N PRO A 35 0.43 -23.85 16.17
CA PRO A 35 -0.27 -22.78 15.47
C PRO A 35 -1.75 -22.87 15.86
N GLY A 36 -2.25 -21.84 16.52
CA GLY A 36 -3.67 -21.76 16.88
C GLY A 36 -4.48 -22.04 15.62
N THR A 37 -5.36 -23.04 15.69
CA THR A 37 -6.34 -23.29 14.64
C THR A 37 -7.14 -22.01 14.44
N VAL A 38 -6.86 -21.27 13.37
CA VAL A 38 -7.65 -20.12 12.95
C VAL A 38 -9.03 -20.67 12.59
N SER A 39 -10.02 -20.43 13.46
CA SER A 39 -11.41 -20.75 13.15
C SER A 39 -11.87 -19.80 12.04
N ILE A 40 -11.88 -20.28 10.80
CA ILE A 40 -12.50 -19.57 9.69
C ILE A 40 -14.02 -19.66 9.92
N LYS A 41 -14.64 -18.53 10.23
CA LYS A 41 -16.09 -18.47 10.42
C LYS A 41 -16.78 -18.75 9.08
N SER A 42 -17.90 -19.49 9.11
CA SER A 42 -18.77 -19.57 7.93
C SER A 42 -19.36 -18.19 7.64
N LEU A 43 -19.14 -17.66 6.44
CA LEU A 43 -19.77 -16.42 6.01
C LEU A 43 -21.27 -16.66 5.76
N PRO A 44 -22.14 -15.66 6.00
CA PRO A 44 -23.55 -15.74 5.63
C PRO A 44 -23.71 -15.78 4.09
N LEU A 45 -24.96 -15.90 3.62
CA LEU A 45 -25.23 -15.66 2.21
C LEU A 45 -24.81 -14.22 1.85
N PRO A 46 -24.21 -13.99 0.66
CA PRO A 46 -23.75 -12.66 0.25
C PRO A 46 -24.81 -11.55 0.36
N ALA A 47 -26.07 -11.87 0.02
CA ALA A 47 -27.20 -10.94 0.08
C ALA A 47 -27.57 -10.52 1.52
N ASP A 48 -27.23 -11.34 2.52
CA ASP A 48 -27.50 -11.08 3.94
C ASP A 48 -26.36 -10.29 4.61
N SER A 49 -25.31 -9.96 3.86
CA SER A 49 -24.17 -9.16 4.34
C SER A 49 -24.55 -7.76 4.81
N GLY A 50 -25.72 -7.24 4.39
CA GLY A 50 -26.15 -5.87 4.65
C GLY A 50 -25.23 -4.80 4.09
N ILE A 51 -24.39 -5.15 3.12
CA ILE A 51 -23.48 -4.23 2.41
C ILE A 51 -23.96 -4.20 0.96
N ASP A 52 -24.27 -3.02 0.43
CA ASP A 52 -24.62 -2.87 -0.99
C ASP A 52 -23.51 -2.12 -1.75
N HIS A 53 -22.69 -1.33 -1.04
CA HIS A 53 -21.65 -0.50 -1.64
C HIS A 53 -20.30 -0.80 -0.99
N ILE A 54 -19.32 -1.23 -1.80
CA ILE A 54 -17.93 -1.37 -1.37
C ILE A 54 -17.11 -0.25 -2.01
N VAL A 55 -16.55 0.63 -1.19
CA VAL A 55 -15.67 1.72 -1.61
C VAL A 55 -14.24 1.37 -1.19
N VAL A 56 -13.33 1.30 -2.15
CA VAL A 56 -11.90 1.05 -1.91
C VAL A 56 -11.14 2.33 -2.25
N VAL A 57 -10.44 2.88 -1.26
CA VAL A 57 -9.51 4.01 -1.43
C VAL A 57 -8.09 3.48 -1.33
N MET A 58 -7.27 3.74 -2.34
CA MET A 58 -5.88 3.29 -2.37
C MET A 58 -4.92 4.49 -2.42
N MET A 59 -4.17 4.64 -1.34
CA MET A 59 -3.13 5.67 -1.14
C MET A 59 -1.74 5.14 -1.53
N GLU A 60 -0.73 6.00 -1.49
CA GLU A 60 0.69 5.80 -1.77
C GLU A 60 1.54 6.39 -0.63
N ASN A 61 2.84 6.28 -0.59
CA ASN A 61 3.47 5.00 -0.35
C ASN A 61 4.01 5.01 1.09
N ARG A 62 3.41 4.22 1.98
CA ARG A 62 3.66 4.33 3.41
C ARG A 62 3.59 2.96 4.07
N SER A 63 4.66 2.57 4.74
CA SER A 63 4.68 1.33 5.51
C SER A 63 3.78 1.42 6.76
N PHE A 64 3.37 0.27 7.28
CA PHE A 64 2.55 0.22 8.49
C PHE A 64 3.28 0.83 9.69
N ASP A 65 4.54 0.46 9.94
CA ASP A 65 5.27 0.99 11.09
C ASP A 65 5.59 2.49 10.98
N HIS A 66 5.71 3.03 9.75
CA HIS A 66 5.95 4.44 9.53
C HIS A 66 4.76 5.32 9.93
N TYR A 67 3.52 4.87 9.70
CA TYR A 67 2.30 5.63 10.03
C TYR A 67 1.55 5.14 11.27
N LEU A 68 1.59 3.84 11.56
CA LEU A 68 0.72 3.16 12.53
C LEU A 68 1.49 2.29 13.53
N GLY A 69 2.82 2.41 13.59
CA GLY A 69 3.63 1.68 14.57
C GLY A 69 3.33 2.03 16.03
N TRP A 70 2.58 3.10 16.29
CA TRP A 70 2.11 3.56 17.60
C TRP A 70 0.78 2.95 18.04
N VAL A 71 0.06 2.24 17.16
CA VAL A 71 -1.31 1.75 17.44
C VAL A 71 -1.32 0.71 18.56
N PRO A 72 -2.05 0.95 19.67
CA PRO A 72 -2.13 0.00 20.78
C PRO A 72 -2.75 -1.34 20.36
N GLY A 73 -2.12 -2.45 20.74
CA GLY A 73 -2.60 -3.80 20.47
C GLY A 73 -2.31 -4.32 19.06
N ALA A 74 -1.88 -3.46 18.14
CA ALA A 74 -1.31 -3.88 16.87
C ALA A 74 0.13 -4.40 17.07
N ASN A 75 0.56 -5.25 16.16
CA ASN A 75 1.96 -5.59 15.97
C ASN A 75 2.69 -4.43 15.27
N GLY A 76 2.67 -3.23 15.85
CA GLY A 76 3.38 -2.05 15.36
C GLY A 76 4.67 -1.81 16.14
N ARG A 77 5.75 -1.39 15.47
CA ARG A 77 7.00 -0.96 16.11
C ARG A 77 7.64 0.16 15.32
N GLN A 78 7.76 1.34 15.92
CA GLN A 78 8.38 2.48 15.24
C GLN A 78 9.56 3.11 15.96
N ALA A 79 9.61 3.09 17.30
CA ALA A 79 10.65 3.76 18.06
C ALA A 79 11.82 2.84 18.45
N ASN A 80 13.03 3.43 18.54
CA ASN A 80 14.26 2.79 19.03
C ASN A 80 14.77 1.59 18.21
N LEU A 81 14.32 1.45 16.95
CA LEU A 81 14.83 0.44 16.03
C LEU A 81 16.19 0.89 15.47
N GLY A 82 17.07 -0.06 15.15
CA GLY A 82 18.42 0.21 14.65
C GLY A 82 18.58 -0.29 13.21
N TYR A 83 19.11 0.55 12.33
CA TYR A 83 19.34 0.26 10.92
C TYR A 83 20.78 0.61 10.56
N GLN A 84 21.46 -0.25 9.81
CA GLN A 84 22.80 0.08 9.31
C GLN A 84 22.68 0.90 8.02
N ASP A 85 23.36 2.03 7.97
CA ASP A 85 23.51 2.81 6.75
C ASP A 85 24.61 2.24 5.84
N SER A 86 24.75 2.83 4.66
CA SER A 86 25.75 2.43 3.66
C SER A 86 27.22 2.65 4.11
N GLU A 87 27.45 3.38 5.21
CA GLU A 87 28.77 3.58 5.83
C GLU A 87 29.02 2.59 6.99
N GLY A 88 28.05 1.72 7.31
CA GLY A 88 28.12 0.76 8.40
C GLY A 88 27.81 1.36 9.78
N GLN A 89 27.32 2.60 9.84
CA GLN A 89 26.89 3.21 11.10
C GLN A 89 25.46 2.78 11.42
N THR A 90 25.18 2.55 12.71
CA THR A 90 23.83 2.25 13.16
C THR A 90 23.07 3.54 13.43
N GLN A 91 22.02 3.77 12.64
CA GLN A 91 21.08 4.86 12.80
C GLN A 91 19.85 4.38 13.56
N ARG A 92 19.18 5.29 14.29
CA ARG A 92 17.97 4.97 15.05
C ARG A 92 16.74 5.55 14.36
N SER A 93 15.66 4.76 14.34
CA SER A 93 14.37 5.27 13.90
C SER A 93 13.93 6.46 14.76
N HIS A 94 13.33 7.46 14.14
CA HIS A 94 13.08 8.75 14.79
C HIS A 94 11.75 9.37 14.34
N HIS A 95 11.18 10.21 15.21
CA HIS A 95 9.96 10.95 14.89
C HIS A 95 10.26 12.07 13.90
N LEU A 96 9.50 12.12 12.81
CA LEU A 96 9.57 13.18 11.80
C LEU A 96 8.82 14.42 12.28
N GLN A 97 9.42 15.59 12.05
CA GLN A 97 8.83 16.89 12.39
C GLN A 97 8.35 17.67 11.17
N ASP A 98 8.82 17.27 9.98
CA ASP A 98 8.40 17.82 8.69
C ASP A 98 7.36 16.86 8.09
N TYR A 99 6.28 17.43 7.56
CA TYR A 99 5.14 16.70 7.01
C TYR A 99 5.22 16.51 5.49
N GLN A 100 6.19 17.14 4.82
CA GLN A 100 6.32 17.14 3.35
C GLN A 100 7.75 16.87 2.87
N ASN A 101 8.75 16.89 3.77
CA ASN A 101 10.13 16.39 3.61
C ASN A 101 10.83 16.73 2.27
N CYS A 102 10.52 17.90 1.70
CA CYS A 102 10.94 18.35 0.37
C CYS A 102 12.46 18.46 0.11
N ALA A 103 13.29 18.33 1.15
CA ALA A 103 14.75 18.38 1.06
C ALA A 103 15.40 16.99 1.02
N LEU A 104 14.63 15.93 1.24
CA LEU A 104 15.10 14.54 1.30
C LEU A 104 14.85 13.87 -0.05
N ALA A 105 15.60 12.80 -0.32
CA ALA A 105 15.35 12.00 -1.50
C ALA A 105 14.14 11.10 -1.28
N ASP A 106 13.39 10.89 -2.36
CA ASP A 106 12.36 9.87 -2.40
C ASP A 106 12.98 8.49 -2.08
N PRO A 107 12.53 7.79 -1.02
CA PRO A 107 13.09 6.49 -0.66
C PRO A 107 12.91 5.45 -1.74
N ASP A 108 13.98 4.74 -2.12
CA ASP A 108 13.92 3.76 -3.21
C ASP A 108 12.94 2.61 -2.89
N HIS A 109 11.86 2.50 -3.67
CA HIS A 109 10.81 1.50 -3.54
C HIS A 109 10.66 0.62 -4.79
N SER A 110 11.75 0.50 -5.56
CA SER A 110 11.86 -0.46 -6.68
C SER A 110 11.82 -1.93 -6.20
N TYR A 111 11.63 -2.86 -7.14
CA TYR A 111 11.67 -4.28 -6.81
C TYR A 111 13.03 -4.69 -6.21
N GLU A 112 14.13 -4.25 -6.80
CA GLU A 112 15.48 -4.52 -6.31
C GLU A 112 15.73 -3.93 -4.92
N ALA A 113 15.26 -2.70 -4.67
CA ALA A 113 15.37 -2.08 -3.35
C ALA A 113 14.55 -2.81 -2.30
N GLY A 114 13.32 -3.24 -2.63
CA GLY A 114 12.51 -4.08 -1.76
C GLY A 114 13.25 -5.36 -1.32
N ARG A 115 14.02 -6.00 -2.22
CA ARG A 115 14.88 -7.14 -1.85
C ARG A 115 16.01 -6.77 -0.91
N ARG A 116 16.63 -5.59 -1.10
CA ARG A 116 17.66 -5.07 -0.19
C ARG A 116 17.07 -4.74 1.18
N HIS A 117 15.91 -4.10 1.24
CA HIS A 117 15.18 -3.80 2.48
C HIS A 117 14.85 -5.06 3.27
N PHE A 118 14.31 -6.07 2.57
CA PHE A 118 13.96 -7.36 3.15
C PHE A 118 15.16 -8.06 3.81
N ASN A 119 16.35 -7.95 3.20
CA ASN A 119 17.61 -8.50 3.70
C ASN A 119 17.48 -9.92 4.30
N ASN A 120 16.95 -10.86 3.50
CA ASN A 120 16.71 -12.25 3.91
C ASN A 120 15.80 -12.41 5.15
N GLY A 121 14.87 -11.49 5.35
CA GLY A 121 13.92 -11.49 6.47
C GLY A 121 14.41 -10.75 7.70
N GLN A 122 15.58 -10.11 7.65
CA GLN A 122 16.05 -9.24 8.74
C GLN A 122 15.34 -7.88 8.76
N CYS A 123 14.83 -7.43 7.60
CA CYS A 123 14.07 -6.17 7.46
C CYS A 123 14.82 -4.96 8.01
N ASP A 124 16.10 -4.84 7.69
CA ASP A 124 17.01 -3.83 8.20
C ASP A 124 17.81 -3.10 7.10
N GLY A 125 17.50 -3.36 5.82
CA GLY A 125 18.24 -2.83 4.68
C GLY A 125 17.76 -1.47 4.15
N PHE A 126 16.85 -0.78 4.84
CA PHE A 126 16.18 0.44 4.37
C PHE A 126 17.10 1.65 4.14
N LEU A 127 18.27 1.69 4.79
CA LEU A 127 19.27 2.74 4.56
C LEU A 127 20.37 2.33 3.56
N LEU A 128 20.34 1.09 3.05
CA LEU A 128 21.32 0.59 2.08
C LEU A 128 20.97 0.97 0.63
N THR A 129 19.79 1.57 0.44
CA THR A 129 19.21 1.97 -0.84
C THR A 129 19.07 3.49 -0.97
N GLN A 130 19.35 4.22 0.13
CA GLN A 130 19.19 5.66 0.24
C GLN A 130 20.54 6.40 0.11
N PRO A 131 20.56 7.67 -0.36
CA PRO A 131 21.75 8.51 -0.24
C PRO A 131 22.30 8.55 1.20
N ALA A 132 23.62 8.51 1.33
CA ALA A 132 24.28 8.55 2.63
C ALA A 132 23.87 9.81 3.42
N GLY A 133 23.50 9.61 4.70
CA GLY A 133 23.05 10.68 5.60
C GLY A 133 21.57 11.05 5.48
N ASP A 134 20.84 10.54 4.48
CA ASP A 134 19.38 10.69 4.41
C ASP A 134 18.72 9.55 5.20
N LEU A 135 18.09 9.94 6.31
CA LEU A 135 17.46 9.02 7.26
C LEU A 135 15.94 8.94 7.08
N PHE A 136 15.39 9.54 6.02
CA PHE A 136 13.94 9.54 5.78
C PHE A 136 13.30 8.14 5.81
N PRO A 137 13.91 7.08 5.24
CA PRO A 137 13.31 5.74 5.24
C PRO A 137 13.05 5.16 6.63
N ILE A 138 13.73 5.66 7.67
CA ILE A 138 13.58 5.18 9.07
C ILE A 138 12.88 6.20 9.98
N GLY A 139 12.35 7.28 9.41
CA GLY A 139 11.50 8.23 10.10
C GLY A 139 10.08 7.68 10.29
N TYR A 140 9.36 8.10 11.32
CA TYR A 140 7.95 7.73 11.56
C TYR A 140 7.13 8.92 12.05
N TYR A 141 5.81 8.81 11.92
CA TYR A 141 4.83 9.73 12.50
C TYR A 141 4.09 9.09 13.68
N THR A 142 3.39 9.91 14.45
CA THR A 142 2.62 9.49 15.63
C THR A 142 1.14 9.81 15.46
N ALA A 143 0.32 9.40 16.43
CA ALA A 143 -1.11 9.70 16.43
C ALA A 143 -1.42 11.20 16.31
N ASP A 144 -0.58 12.06 16.89
CA ASP A 144 -0.82 13.51 16.90
C ASP A 144 -0.48 14.18 15.56
N ASP A 145 0.28 13.50 14.71
CA ASP A 145 0.59 13.93 13.34
C ASP A 145 -0.50 13.51 12.33
N LEU A 146 -1.28 12.49 12.69
CA LEU A 146 -2.20 11.78 11.80
C LEU A 146 -3.63 11.76 12.38
N PRO A 147 -4.29 12.92 12.52
CA PRO A 147 -5.56 13.03 13.24
C PRO A 147 -6.69 12.21 12.62
N PHE A 148 -6.71 12.03 11.30
CA PHE A 148 -7.69 11.16 10.65
C PHE A 148 -7.45 9.70 11.06
N TYR A 149 -6.21 9.21 10.97
CA TYR A 149 -5.89 7.85 11.40
C TYR A 149 -6.07 7.62 12.90
N LYS A 150 -5.79 8.62 13.73
CA LYS A 150 -6.12 8.59 15.16
C LYS A 150 -7.60 8.32 15.39
N GLY A 151 -8.47 9.08 14.71
CA GLY A 151 -9.90 8.85 14.72
C GLY A 151 -10.29 7.46 14.21
N LEU A 152 -9.63 6.96 13.16
CA LEU A 152 -9.89 5.62 12.66
C LEU A 152 -9.52 4.52 13.65
N VAL A 153 -8.37 4.61 14.30
CA VAL A 153 -7.89 3.65 15.28
C VAL A 153 -8.83 3.56 16.48
N GLU A 154 -9.36 4.68 16.95
CA GLU A 154 -10.29 4.73 18.08
C GLU A 154 -11.66 4.09 17.78
N HIS A 155 -12.10 4.14 16.52
CA HIS A 155 -13.49 3.86 16.16
C HIS A 155 -13.70 2.69 15.20
N TRP A 156 -12.68 2.21 14.50
CA TRP A 156 -12.84 1.29 13.37
C TRP A 156 -11.88 0.08 13.46
N THR A 157 -11.87 -0.76 12.43
CA THR A 157 -10.95 -1.90 12.37
C THR A 157 -9.64 -1.50 11.70
N VAL A 158 -8.52 -1.72 12.39
CA VAL A 158 -7.16 -1.63 11.83
C VAL A 158 -6.71 -3.03 11.41
N CYS A 159 -6.14 -3.17 10.22
CA CYS A 159 -5.58 -4.42 9.72
C CYS A 159 -4.06 -4.38 9.81
N ASP A 160 -3.47 -4.94 10.87
CA ASP A 160 -2.03 -4.79 11.16
C ASP A 160 -1.14 -5.81 10.45
N ARG A 161 -1.73 -6.65 9.59
CA ARG A 161 -1.04 -7.64 8.75
C ARG A 161 -1.56 -7.63 7.30
N TYR A 162 -1.92 -6.45 6.79
CA TYR A 162 -2.15 -6.25 5.36
C TYR A 162 -0.83 -6.00 4.65
N HIS A 163 -0.46 -6.91 3.74
CA HIS A 163 0.76 -6.84 2.94
C HIS A 163 0.42 -6.56 1.48
N THR A 164 1.29 -5.86 0.77
CA THR A 164 1.03 -5.49 -0.63
C THR A 164 1.28 -6.70 -1.56
N GLY A 165 0.85 -6.59 -2.82
CA GLY A 165 0.87 -7.69 -3.78
C GLY A 165 2.27 -8.29 -4.01
N LEU A 166 3.30 -7.44 -4.05
CA LEU A 166 4.70 -7.82 -4.15
C LEU A 166 5.60 -6.73 -3.56
N MET A 167 6.87 -7.06 -3.31
CA MET A 167 7.90 -6.06 -3.00
C MET A 167 8.31 -5.32 -4.28
N GLY A 168 7.45 -4.43 -4.78
CA GLY A 168 7.73 -3.59 -5.94
C GLY A 168 6.97 -2.27 -5.85
N PRO A 169 7.13 -1.42 -6.87
CA PRO A 169 6.56 -0.07 -6.87
C PRO A 169 5.05 -0.08 -7.16
N THR A 170 4.50 1.11 -7.33
CA THR A 170 3.08 1.41 -7.54
C THR A 170 2.36 0.52 -8.54
N TYR A 171 2.78 0.52 -9.81
CA TYR A 171 2.00 -0.06 -10.90
C TYR A 171 1.76 -1.55 -10.73
N PRO A 172 2.77 -2.41 -10.47
CA PRO A 172 2.50 -3.83 -10.29
C PRO A 172 1.62 -4.11 -9.05
N ASN A 173 1.69 -3.29 -7.99
CA ASN A 173 0.84 -3.46 -6.82
C ASN A 173 -0.61 -2.98 -7.02
N ARG A 174 -0.81 -1.85 -7.69
CA ARG A 174 -2.14 -1.40 -8.10
C ARG A 174 -2.80 -2.39 -9.08
N LEU A 175 -2.02 -3.02 -9.99
CA LEU A 175 -2.51 -4.13 -10.82
C LEU A 175 -2.96 -5.33 -9.98
N TYR A 176 -2.20 -5.69 -8.92
CA TYR A 176 -2.64 -6.71 -7.97
C TYR A 176 -3.98 -6.37 -7.33
N MET A 177 -4.21 -5.11 -6.96
CA MET A 177 -5.49 -4.66 -6.40
C MET A 177 -6.65 -4.77 -7.39
N HIS A 178 -6.39 -4.63 -8.70
CA HIS A 178 -7.44 -4.74 -9.72
C HIS A 178 -7.58 -6.14 -10.33
N ALA A 179 -6.59 -7.02 -10.23
CA ALA A 179 -6.57 -8.30 -10.97
C ALA A 179 -6.12 -9.52 -10.16
N GLY A 180 -5.59 -9.31 -8.95
CA GLY A 180 -5.04 -10.38 -8.11
C GLY A 180 -3.76 -11.01 -8.67
N GLN A 181 -3.11 -10.34 -9.63
CA GLN A 181 -1.87 -10.72 -10.31
C GLN A 181 -1.27 -9.50 -11.03
N THR A 182 -0.01 -9.61 -11.45
CA THR A 182 0.68 -8.64 -12.30
C THR A 182 1.42 -9.34 -13.45
N ASP A 183 1.80 -8.58 -14.48
CA ASP A 183 2.67 -9.01 -15.59
C ASP A 183 4.01 -8.26 -15.63
N ARG A 184 4.30 -7.46 -14.60
CA ARG A 184 5.50 -6.62 -14.49
C ARG A 184 5.99 -6.53 -13.05
N LEU A 185 7.27 -6.20 -12.88
CA LEU A 185 7.88 -5.85 -11.59
C LEU A 185 8.11 -4.35 -11.43
N GLU A 186 8.01 -3.58 -12.51
CA GLU A 186 8.36 -2.16 -12.54
C GLU A 186 7.21 -1.29 -13.07
N ASN A 187 7.29 0.02 -12.79
CA ASN A 187 6.37 1.03 -13.29
C ASN A 187 6.53 1.21 -14.81
N THR A 188 5.82 0.38 -15.57
CA THR A 188 5.79 0.42 -17.04
C THR A 188 4.38 0.66 -17.57
N GLU A 189 4.28 1.48 -18.61
CA GLU A 189 3.02 1.93 -19.22
C GLU A 189 2.39 0.90 -20.19
N ALA A 190 2.92 -0.32 -20.23
CA ALA A 190 2.37 -1.37 -21.08
C ALA A 190 0.92 -1.69 -20.65
N LEU A 191 0.02 -1.78 -21.63
CA LEU A 191 -1.36 -2.17 -21.37
C LEU A 191 -1.40 -3.54 -20.70
N PHE A 192 -2.06 -3.59 -19.57
CA PHE A 192 -2.39 -4.83 -18.89
C PHE A 192 -3.52 -5.54 -19.64
N LYS A 193 -3.40 -6.86 -19.83
CA LYS A 193 -4.31 -7.63 -20.69
C LYS A 193 -5.06 -8.75 -19.98
N GLN A 194 -4.76 -8.97 -18.70
CA GLN A 194 -5.31 -10.08 -17.95
C GLN A 194 -6.65 -9.65 -17.31
N PRO A 195 -7.57 -10.60 -17.03
CA PRO A 195 -8.88 -10.26 -16.46
C PRO A 195 -8.77 -9.45 -15.16
N THR A 196 -9.65 -8.47 -15.02
CA THR A 196 -9.71 -7.58 -13.86
C THR A 196 -11.04 -7.72 -13.11
N VAL A 197 -11.11 -7.14 -11.91
CA VAL A 197 -12.34 -7.00 -11.12
C VAL A 197 -13.45 -6.32 -11.90
N TRP A 198 -13.10 -5.42 -12.80
CA TRP A 198 -14.07 -4.72 -13.61
C TRP A 198 -14.75 -5.60 -14.65
N ASP A 199 -14.00 -6.50 -15.28
CA ASP A 199 -14.57 -7.48 -16.21
C ASP A 199 -15.43 -8.50 -15.46
N ALA A 200 -15.00 -8.85 -14.26
CA ALA A 200 -15.75 -9.75 -13.39
C ALA A 200 -17.08 -9.13 -12.93
N LEU A 201 -17.09 -7.86 -12.50
CA LEU A 201 -18.31 -7.12 -12.15
C LEU A 201 -19.28 -7.03 -13.34
N LYS A 202 -18.76 -6.71 -14.52
CA LYS A 202 -19.58 -6.69 -15.74
C LYS A 202 -20.21 -8.04 -16.04
N SER A 203 -19.49 -9.14 -15.82
CA SER A 203 -20.00 -10.49 -16.10
C SER A 203 -21.24 -10.87 -15.27
N VAL A 204 -21.45 -10.20 -14.13
CA VAL A 204 -22.58 -10.40 -13.23
C VAL A 204 -23.56 -9.21 -13.20
N ASN A 205 -23.38 -8.25 -14.12
CA ASN A 205 -24.15 -6.99 -14.19
C ASN A 205 -24.10 -6.16 -12.89
N ALA A 206 -23.00 -6.23 -12.14
CA ALA A 206 -22.74 -5.33 -11.02
C ALA A 206 -22.06 -4.05 -11.53
N GLU A 207 -22.43 -2.90 -10.96
CA GLU A 207 -21.90 -1.61 -11.36
C GLU A 207 -20.55 -1.32 -10.67
N GLY A 208 -19.49 -1.20 -11.49
CA GLY A 208 -18.19 -0.70 -11.05
C GLY A 208 -17.97 0.73 -11.54
N ARG A 209 -17.51 1.64 -10.68
CA ARG A 209 -16.99 2.96 -11.10
C ARG A 209 -15.62 3.21 -10.48
N TYR A 210 -14.78 3.90 -11.22
CA TYR A 210 -13.47 4.36 -10.77
C TYR A 210 -13.48 5.89 -10.72
N TYR A 211 -13.12 6.45 -9.57
CA TYR A 211 -13.08 7.88 -9.33
C TYR A 211 -11.64 8.34 -9.14
N HIS A 212 -11.28 9.45 -9.77
CA HIS A 212 -9.92 9.99 -9.71
C HIS A 212 -9.93 11.48 -9.41
N SER A 213 -8.89 11.96 -8.73
CA SER A 213 -8.76 13.38 -8.40
C SER A 213 -8.04 14.18 -9.51
N ASP A 214 -7.18 13.52 -10.28
CA ASP A 214 -6.44 14.14 -11.39
C ASP A 214 -7.30 14.34 -12.65
N ALA A 215 -6.72 14.82 -13.75
CA ALA A 215 -7.41 14.79 -15.04
C ALA A 215 -7.53 13.34 -15.55
N ALA A 216 -8.65 13.01 -16.21
CA ALA A 216 -9.00 11.63 -16.58
C ALA A 216 -7.97 10.88 -17.46
N GLY A 217 -7.11 11.60 -18.18
CA GLY A 217 -6.00 11.04 -18.97
C GLY A 217 -4.83 10.52 -18.13
N TYR A 218 -4.82 10.80 -16.83
CA TYR A 218 -3.78 10.38 -15.87
C TYR A 218 -4.32 9.41 -14.82
N ALA A 219 -5.61 9.07 -14.87
CA ALA A 219 -6.18 8.01 -14.05
C ALA A 219 -5.48 6.69 -14.36
N PHE A 220 -4.98 6.01 -13.32
CA PHE A 220 -4.25 4.74 -13.43
C PHE A 220 -4.99 3.72 -14.33
N VAL A 221 -6.29 3.56 -14.10
CA VAL A 221 -7.17 2.65 -14.85
C VAL A 221 -7.35 3.08 -16.31
N SER A 222 -7.40 4.37 -16.62
CA SER A 222 -7.53 4.88 -18.00
C SER A 222 -6.33 4.53 -18.87
N VAL A 223 -5.13 4.49 -18.26
CA VAL A 223 -3.87 4.31 -18.99
C VAL A 223 -3.51 2.84 -19.09
N LEU A 224 -3.41 2.14 -17.96
CA LEU A 224 -2.89 0.77 -17.94
C LEU A 224 -3.94 -0.30 -18.21
N LEU A 225 -5.20 -0.03 -17.85
CA LEU A 225 -6.29 -0.99 -18.02
C LEU A 225 -7.15 -0.65 -19.24
N ALA A 226 -6.63 0.13 -20.19
CA ALA A 226 -7.35 0.47 -21.41
C ALA A 226 -7.80 -0.79 -22.17
N GLY A 227 -9.10 -0.90 -22.43
CA GLY A 227 -9.73 -2.08 -23.03
C GLY A 227 -10.45 -2.98 -22.02
N HIS A 228 -10.23 -2.79 -20.73
CA HIS A 228 -11.01 -3.40 -19.66
C HIS A 228 -12.22 -2.53 -19.29
N ASN A 229 -13.14 -3.11 -18.52
CA ASN A 229 -14.19 -2.35 -17.85
C ASN A 229 -13.55 -1.52 -16.69
N PRO A 230 -14.24 -0.55 -16.08
CA PRO A 230 -15.67 -0.23 -16.17
C PRO A 230 -16.03 0.52 -17.46
N GLY A 231 -15.03 0.78 -18.33
CA GLY A 231 -15.15 1.56 -19.56
C GLY A 231 -15.06 3.05 -19.27
N ALA A 232 -14.69 3.84 -20.27
CA ALA A 232 -14.42 5.28 -20.12
C ALA A 232 -15.59 6.07 -19.50
N ALA A 233 -16.83 5.65 -19.69
CA ALA A 233 -18.02 6.29 -19.12
C ALA A 233 -18.13 6.16 -17.59
N ASN A 234 -17.41 5.22 -16.99
CA ASN A 234 -17.41 4.92 -15.57
C ASN A 234 -16.05 5.23 -14.90
N ILE A 235 -15.20 5.96 -15.60
CA ILE A 235 -14.01 6.61 -15.07
C ILE A 235 -14.38 8.08 -14.89
N LEU A 236 -14.50 8.52 -13.64
CA LEU A 236 -15.19 9.75 -13.29
C LEU A 236 -14.31 10.62 -12.37
N PRO A 237 -14.46 11.96 -12.42
CA PRO A 237 -13.74 12.82 -11.49
C PRO A 237 -14.24 12.64 -10.05
N LEU A 238 -13.40 12.93 -9.06
CA LEU A 238 -13.73 12.82 -7.63
C LEU A 238 -14.98 13.63 -7.26
N SER A 239 -15.20 14.79 -7.88
CA SER A 239 -16.41 15.58 -7.66
C SER A 239 -17.70 14.80 -7.94
N ARG A 240 -17.64 13.82 -8.86
CA ARG A 240 -18.76 12.93 -9.14
C ARG A 240 -18.99 11.92 -8.01
N PHE A 241 -17.93 11.39 -7.39
CA PHE A 241 -18.04 10.56 -6.19
C PHE A 241 -18.77 11.32 -5.07
N MET A 242 -18.37 12.56 -4.81
CA MET A 242 -18.99 13.41 -3.78
C MET A 242 -20.49 13.60 -4.05
N SER A 243 -20.87 13.85 -5.30
CA SER A 243 -22.28 13.98 -5.70
C SER A 243 -23.03 12.65 -5.60
N ASP A 244 -22.43 11.53 -6.02
CA ASP A 244 -23.06 10.21 -5.97
C ASP A 244 -23.30 9.76 -4.53
N ALA A 245 -22.33 10.00 -3.63
CA ALA A 245 -22.49 9.74 -2.19
C ALA A 245 -23.62 10.58 -1.59
N ALA A 246 -23.65 11.89 -1.85
CA ALA A 246 -24.66 12.80 -1.31
C ALA A 246 -26.09 12.51 -1.82
N SER A 247 -26.23 12.05 -3.07
CA SER A 247 -27.53 11.80 -3.71
C SER A 247 -28.03 10.35 -3.61
N GLY A 248 -27.27 9.45 -2.97
CA GLY A 248 -27.64 8.05 -2.83
C GLY A 248 -27.51 7.26 -4.13
N ASN A 249 -26.52 7.60 -4.95
CA ASN A 249 -26.25 6.99 -6.26
C ASN A 249 -24.89 6.26 -6.31
N LEU A 250 -24.39 5.79 -5.16
CA LEU A 250 -23.17 5.00 -5.10
C LEU A 250 -23.32 3.71 -5.93
N PRO A 251 -22.26 3.31 -6.69
CA PRO A 251 -22.24 2.05 -7.41
C PRO A 251 -22.10 0.85 -6.46
N ASP A 252 -22.25 -0.37 -6.96
CA ASP A 252 -21.96 -1.60 -6.19
C ASP A 252 -20.51 -1.62 -5.69
N VAL A 253 -19.57 -1.25 -6.57
CA VAL A 253 -18.13 -1.15 -6.26
C VAL A 253 -17.56 0.16 -6.77
N ALA A 254 -16.92 0.91 -5.88
CA ALA A 254 -16.19 2.12 -6.20
C ALA A 254 -14.71 1.95 -5.85
N PHE A 255 -13.82 2.28 -6.77
CA PHE A 255 -12.43 2.58 -6.45
C PHE A 255 -12.24 4.09 -6.52
N VAL A 256 -11.52 4.66 -5.55
CA VAL A 256 -11.30 6.10 -5.45
C VAL A 256 -9.83 6.36 -5.24
N ASP A 257 -9.21 7.06 -6.19
CA ASP A 257 -7.80 7.44 -6.10
C ASP A 257 -7.61 8.93 -5.75
N PRO A 258 -6.59 9.24 -4.93
CA PRO A 258 -6.16 10.61 -4.67
C PRO A 258 -5.59 11.27 -5.94
N ALA A 259 -5.13 12.51 -5.80
CA ALA A 259 -4.35 13.19 -6.83
C ALA A 259 -2.90 12.74 -6.68
N MET A 260 -2.36 12.13 -7.73
CA MET A 260 -1.01 11.56 -7.82
C MET A 260 -0.14 12.35 -8.81
N LEU A 261 -0.66 13.41 -9.43
CA LEU A 261 0.17 14.28 -10.27
C LEU A 261 1.01 15.23 -9.43
N ASN A 262 2.28 15.41 -9.85
CA ASN A 262 3.26 16.31 -9.23
C ASN A 262 3.69 15.88 -7.82
N GLU A 263 3.75 14.58 -7.55
CA GLU A 263 4.32 13.97 -6.35
C GLU A 263 5.73 14.53 -6.07
N GLU A 264 6.56 14.67 -7.10
CA GLU A 264 7.92 15.21 -6.99
C GLU A 264 7.97 16.70 -6.61
N LYS A 265 6.85 17.41 -6.77
CA LYS A 265 6.68 18.80 -6.33
C LYS A 265 6.03 18.89 -4.96
N GLY A 266 5.61 17.76 -4.40
CA GLY A 266 4.93 17.62 -3.12
C GLY A 266 3.47 18.08 -3.10
N THR A 267 2.87 18.35 -4.27
CA THR A 267 1.50 18.90 -4.34
C THR A 267 0.42 17.84 -4.51
N SER A 268 0.79 16.56 -4.56
CA SER A 268 -0.15 15.44 -4.51
C SER A 268 -0.75 15.31 -3.10
N ASN A 269 -1.85 14.56 -2.98
CA ASN A 269 -2.53 14.30 -1.70
C ASN A 269 -2.74 12.79 -1.47
N ASP A 270 -1.84 12.02 -2.04
CA ASP A 270 -1.81 10.56 -2.08
C ASP A 270 -0.95 9.92 -1.00
N ASP A 271 -0.26 10.72 -0.19
CA ASP A 271 0.77 10.30 0.77
C ASP A 271 2.06 9.76 0.11
N HIS A 272 2.35 10.07 -1.16
CA HIS A 272 3.68 9.80 -1.74
C HIS A 272 4.81 10.36 -0.83
N PRO A 273 6.01 9.76 -0.76
CA PRO A 273 7.16 10.23 0.05
C PRO A 273 7.36 11.75 0.19
N LEU A 274 7.19 12.50 -0.90
CA LEU A 274 7.35 13.96 -0.91
C LEU A 274 6.04 14.76 -0.80
N ALA A 275 4.90 14.09 -0.73
CA ALA A 275 3.59 14.69 -0.51
C ALA A 275 3.43 15.16 0.94
N ASP A 276 2.61 16.20 1.16
CA ASP A 276 2.26 16.63 2.51
C ASP A 276 1.26 15.63 3.11
N ILE A 277 1.67 14.91 4.14
CA ILE A 277 0.83 13.88 4.74
C ILE A 277 -0.51 14.42 5.24
N ARG A 278 -0.55 15.72 5.60
CA ARG A 278 -1.77 16.36 6.11
C ARG A 278 -2.78 16.56 4.98
N ALA A 279 -2.32 16.80 3.75
CA ALA A 279 -3.20 16.83 2.58
C ALA A 279 -3.83 15.45 2.32
N GLY A 280 -3.07 14.37 2.54
CA GLY A 280 -3.58 13.00 2.54
C GLY A 280 -4.64 12.76 3.61
N GLN A 281 -4.41 13.21 4.85
CA GLN A 281 -5.41 13.14 5.94
C GLN A 281 -6.71 13.88 5.58
N VAL A 282 -6.62 15.07 4.97
CA VAL A 282 -7.78 15.86 4.52
C VAL A 282 -8.55 15.12 3.42
N PHE A 283 -7.85 14.59 2.41
CA PHE A 283 -8.46 13.81 1.34
C PHE A 283 -9.25 12.63 1.89
N LEU A 284 -8.61 11.80 2.71
CA LEU A 284 -9.26 10.63 3.31
C LEU A 284 -10.47 11.00 4.19
N ASN A 285 -10.33 12.08 4.96
CA ASN A 285 -11.45 12.59 5.76
C ASN A 285 -12.61 13.03 4.85
N SER A 286 -12.35 13.68 3.71
CA SER A 286 -13.40 14.08 2.77
C SER A 286 -14.18 12.89 2.19
N ILE A 287 -13.50 11.78 1.90
CA ILE A 287 -14.16 10.54 1.44
C ILE A 287 -15.04 9.96 2.55
N TYR A 288 -14.48 9.85 3.76
CA TYR A 288 -15.21 9.34 4.91
C TYR A 288 -16.44 10.22 5.22
N GLU A 289 -16.28 11.55 5.21
CA GLU A 289 -17.33 12.55 5.39
C GLU A 289 -18.48 12.39 4.37
N ALA A 290 -18.14 12.24 3.10
CA ALA A 290 -19.11 12.01 2.03
C ALA A 290 -19.92 10.71 2.24
N LEU A 291 -19.26 9.64 2.70
CA LEU A 291 -19.93 8.36 2.94
C LEU A 291 -20.74 8.34 4.22
N ARG A 292 -20.23 8.89 5.34
CA ARG A 292 -20.95 8.88 6.61
C ARG A 292 -22.20 9.75 6.63
N THR A 293 -22.26 10.75 5.75
CA THR A 293 -23.44 11.62 5.57
C THR A 293 -24.37 11.14 4.45
N SER A 294 -23.97 10.11 3.70
CA SER A 294 -24.77 9.52 2.64
C SER A 294 -26.04 8.86 3.17
N PRO A 295 -27.19 8.95 2.46
CA PRO A 295 -28.37 8.14 2.76
C PRO A 295 -28.10 6.63 2.65
N GLN A 296 -27.01 6.21 1.99
CA GLN A 296 -26.61 4.81 1.82
C GLN A 296 -25.66 4.31 2.92
N TRP A 297 -25.23 5.16 3.87
CA TRP A 297 -24.25 4.81 4.91
C TRP A 297 -24.51 3.47 5.59
N SER A 298 -25.78 3.18 5.93
CA SER A 298 -26.21 1.93 6.59
C SER A 298 -25.79 0.64 5.87
N LYS A 299 -25.44 0.74 4.58
CA LYS A 299 -25.06 -0.36 3.70
C LYS A 299 -23.72 -0.16 2.99
N THR A 300 -22.91 0.79 3.44
CA THR A 300 -21.61 1.10 2.84
C THR A 300 -20.48 0.50 3.66
N LEU A 301 -19.51 -0.11 2.96
CA LEU A 301 -18.21 -0.47 3.51
C LEU A 301 -17.14 0.36 2.79
N LEU A 302 -16.39 1.15 3.56
CA LEU A 302 -15.18 1.81 3.12
C LEU A 302 -13.97 0.97 3.54
N ILE A 303 -13.09 0.71 2.60
CA ILE A 303 -11.78 0.10 2.82
C ILE A 303 -10.73 1.11 2.37
N ILE A 304 -9.81 1.44 3.27
CA ILE A 304 -8.62 2.23 2.93
C ILE A 304 -7.46 1.25 2.92
N ASN A 305 -6.64 1.28 1.87
CA ASN A 305 -5.37 0.58 1.81
C ASN A 305 -4.33 1.45 1.10
N TYR A 306 -3.10 0.96 1.05
CA TYR A 306 -2.03 1.54 0.26
C TYR A 306 -1.57 0.51 -0.77
N ASP A 307 -0.92 0.99 -1.83
CA ASP A 307 -0.39 0.18 -2.90
C ASP A 307 0.97 -0.45 -2.53
N GLU A 308 1.88 0.30 -1.88
CA GLU A 308 3.19 -0.15 -1.44
C GLU A 308 3.77 0.72 -0.27
N TRP A 309 4.95 0.36 0.23
CA TRP A 309 5.51 0.84 1.50
C TRP A 309 6.36 2.12 1.39
N GLY A 310 6.68 2.56 0.19
CA GLY A 310 7.34 3.84 -0.12
C GLY A 310 8.78 3.91 0.32
N GLY A 311 9.45 2.75 0.42
CA GLY A 311 10.81 2.66 0.91
C GLY A 311 10.93 2.81 2.43
N PHE A 312 9.84 3.09 3.15
CA PHE A 312 9.85 3.23 4.61
C PHE A 312 9.94 1.90 5.35
N PHE A 313 10.61 1.94 6.50
CA PHE A 313 10.86 0.76 7.31
C PHE A 313 9.56 0.06 7.77
N ASP A 314 9.58 -1.27 7.78
CA ASP A 314 8.64 -2.09 8.53
C ASP A 314 9.39 -3.29 9.08
N HIS A 315 9.11 -3.64 10.34
CA HIS A 315 9.86 -4.68 11.03
C HIS A 315 9.38 -6.10 10.71
N VAL A 316 8.24 -6.26 10.03
CA VAL A 316 7.64 -7.58 9.79
C VAL A 316 8.06 -8.11 8.42
N PRO A 317 8.74 -9.27 8.37
CA PRO A 317 9.08 -9.91 7.12
C PRO A 317 7.83 -10.26 6.30
N PRO A 318 7.73 -9.83 5.04
CA PRO A 318 6.62 -10.21 4.18
C PRO A 318 6.55 -11.74 3.99
N PRO A 319 5.35 -12.34 4.04
CA PRO A 319 5.19 -13.77 3.77
C PRO A 319 5.21 -14.06 2.26
N ILE A 320 5.16 -15.35 1.92
CA ILE A 320 5.00 -15.80 0.54
C ILE A 320 3.53 -16.17 0.31
N ALA A 321 3.02 -15.82 -0.87
CA ALA A 321 1.75 -16.27 -1.40
C ALA A 321 1.94 -16.91 -2.80
N PRO A 322 1.01 -17.79 -3.24
CA PRO A 322 1.07 -18.36 -4.58
C PRO A 322 1.04 -17.29 -5.68
N VAL A 323 1.67 -17.60 -6.81
CA VAL A 323 1.60 -16.80 -8.05
C VAL A 323 1.16 -17.70 -9.20
N GLY A 324 0.53 -17.11 -10.21
CA GLY A 324 0.13 -17.83 -11.42
C GLY A 324 1.36 -18.25 -12.23
N TYR A 325 1.24 -19.34 -13.00
CA TYR A 325 2.34 -19.79 -13.88
C TYR A 325 2.72 -18.71 -14.92
N GLU A 326 1.73 -18.04 -15.52
CA GLU A 326 2.00 -16.99 -16.52
C GLU A 326 2.65 -15.75 -15.89
N GLU A 327 2.24 -15.36 -14.69
CA GLU A 327 2.89 -14.29 -13.93
C GLU A 327 4.34 -14.65 -13.60
N PHE A 328 4.58 -15.84 -13.02
CA PHE A 328 5.93 -16.31 -12.71
C PHE A 328 6.81 -16.33 -13.96
N LYS A 329 6.29 -16.83 -15.09
CA LYS A 329 7.00 -16.88 -16.36
C LYS A 329 7.30 -15.49 -16.93
N ALA A 330 6.39 -14.53 -16.77
CA ALA A 330 6.54 -13.18 -17.30
C ALA A 330 7.51 -12.33 -16.46
N THR A 331 7.51 -12.52 -15.14
CA THR A 331 8.16 -11.59 -14.20
C THR A 331 9.29 -12.21 -13.39
N GLY A 332 9.28 -13.53 -13.19
CA GLY A 332 10.12 -14.19 -12.18
C GLY A 332 9.65 -13.94 -10.74
N ASN A 333 8.44 -13.41 -10.52
CA ASN A 333 7.89 -13.17 -9.19
C ASN A 333 7.92 -14.45 -8.34
N ASP A 334 8.63 -14.42 -7.22
CA ASP A 334 8.82 -15.56 -6.31
C ASP A 334 7.66 -15.75 -5.32
N GLY A 335 6.62 -14.93 -5.43
CA GLY A 335 5.45 -14.93 -4.58
C GLY A 335 5.65 -14.23 -3.24
N ARG A 336 6.81 -13.60 -2.99
CA ARG A 336 6.99 -12.78 -1.80
C ARG A 336 6.09 -11.54 -1.88
N LEU A 337 5.20 -11.40 -0.91
CA LEU A 337 4.38 -10.20 -0.74
C LEU A 337 5.26 -8.99 -0.41
N GLY A 338 4.72 -7.78 -0.54
CA GLY A 338 5.40 -6.57 -0.07
C GLY A 338 5.31 -6.36 1.42
N PHE A 339 5.97 -5.31 1.90
CA PHE A 339 5.89 -4.88 3.29
C PHE A 339 4.45 -4.51 3.69
N ARG A 340 4.22 -4.47 5.00
CA ARG A 340 2.92 -4.07 5.51
C ARG A 340 2.68 -2.60 5.25
N VAL A 341 1.43 -2.28 4.99
CA VAL A 341 0.97 -0.91 4.77
C VAL A 341 -0.33 -0.66 5.54
N PRO A 342 -0.72 0.60 5.80
CA PRO A 342 -1.98 0.91 6.45
C PRO A 342 -3.16 0.26 5.73
N CYS A 343 -4.07 -0.35 6.50
CA CYS A 343 -5.34 -0.86 5.99
C CYS A 343 -6.43 -0.79 7.05
N PHE A 344 -7.62 -0.34 6.66
CA PHE A 344 -8.76 -0.13 7.55
C PHE A 344 -10.05 -0.68 6.96
N ALA A 345 -10.93 -1.18 7.82
CA ALA A 345 -12.34 -1.45 7.49
C ALA A 345 -13.24 -0.47 8.26
N ILE A 346 -14.07 0.26 7.53
CA ILE A 346 -14.85 1.40 8.03
C ILE A 346 -16.29 1.27 7.54
N GLY A 347 -17.27 1.45 8.43
CA GLY A 347 -18.70 1.39 8.09
C GLY A 347 -19.49 0.47 9.00
N PRO A 348 -20.83 0.40 8.88
CA PRO A 348 -21.68 -0.20 9.90
C PRO A 348 -21.47 -1.68 10.21
N ARG A 349 -20.81 -2.43 9.32
CA ARG A 349 -20.42 -3.84 9.51
C ARG A 349 -18.96 -4.01 9.92
N ALA A 350 -18.17 -2.95 9.99
CA ALA A 350 -16.82 -3.01 10.55
C ALA A 350 -16.89 -3.17 12.08
N ARG A 351 -15.91 -3.90 12.64
CA ARG A 351 -15.70 -3.95 14.08
C ARG A 351 -15.15 -2.61 14.54
N ARG A 352 -15.31 -2.31 15.83
CA ARG A 352 -15.06 -0.98 16.39
C ARG A 352 -13.89 -1.05 17.36
N GLY A 353 -12.87 -0.21 17.16
CA GLY A 353 -11.65 -0.22 17.95
C GLY A 353 -10.99 -1.61 17.97
N TYR A 354 -10.95 -2.27 16.81
CA TYR A 354 -10.54 -3.66 16.68
C TYR A 354 -9.26 -3.78 15.86
N ILE A 355 -8.35 -4.66 16.28
CA ILE A 355 -7.16 -5.02 15.51
C ILE A 355 -7.37 -6.38 14.85
N GLU A 356 -7.31 -6.40 13.52
CA GLU A 356 -7.31 -7.61 12.72
C GLU A 356 -5.87 -8.04 12.40
N SER A 357 -5.45 -9.15 13.03
CA SER A 357 -4.10 -9.69 12.93
C SER A 357 -3.99 -11.00 12.17
N ARG A 358 -4.94 -11.29 11.28
CA ARG A 358 -4.79 -12.34 10.27
C ARG A 358 -4.12 -11.76 9.02
N GLN A 359 -3.42 -12.63 8.29
CA GLN A 359 -2.75 -12.26 7.04
C GLN A 359 -3.79 -11.78 6.00
N LEU A 360 -3.59 -10.57 5.49
CA LEU A 360 -4.38 -9.98 4.43
C LEU A 360 -3.46 -9.49 3.30
N ASP A 361 -4.00 -9.42 2.10
CA ASP A 361 -3.34 -8.91 0.90
C ASP A 361 -4.41 -8.38 -0.09
N PRO A 362 -4.06 -7.83 -1.26
CA PRO A 362 -5.05 -7.28 -2.20
C PRO A 362 -6.14 -8.29 -2.62
N ASN A 363 -5.80 -9.58 -2.71
CA ASN A 363 -6.78 -10.62 -3.01
C ASN A 363 -7.78 -10.83 -1.87
N SER A 364 -7.47 -10.43 -0.63
CA SER A 364 -8.45 -10.45 0.44
C SER A 364 -9.65 -9.55 0.15
N ILE A 365 -9.38 -8.33 -0.33
CA ILE A 365 -10.41 -7.35 -0.71
C ILE A 365 -11.13 -7.84 -1.98
N LEU A 366 -10.39 -8.32 -2.98
CA LEU A 366 -11.00 -8.90 -4.19
C LEU A 366 -11.91 -10.10 -3.87
N ASN A 367 -11.54 -10.95 -2.91
CA ASN A 367 -12.34 -12.08 -2.47
C ASN A 367 -13.63 -11.65 -1.76
N LEU A 368 -13.60 -10.53 -1.03
CA LEU A 368 -14.81 -9.92 -0.48
C LEU A 368 -15.74 -9.45 -1.62
N ILE A 369 -15.21 -8.75 -2.62
CA ILE A 369 -16.00 -8.26 -3.75
C ILE A 369 -16.58 -9.44 -4.54
N ALA A 370 -15.76 -10.46 -4.84
CA ALA A 370 -16.16 -11.68 -5.53
C ALA A 370 -17.28 -12.42 -4.79
N TRP A 371 -17.11 -12.62 -3.48
CA TRP A 371 -18.12 -13.23 -2.62
C TRP A 371 -19.40 -12.40 -2.60
N ARG A 372 -19.30 -11.07 -2.45
CA ARG A 372 -20.47 -10.21 -2.32
C ARG A 372 -21.32 -10.17 -3.59
N PHE A 373 -20.70 -10.08 -4.76
CA PHE A 373 -21.39 -9.86 -6.04
C PHE A 373 -21.48 -11.11 -6.93
N GLY A 374 -20.87 -12.21 -6.52
CA GLY A 374 -21.13 -13.53 -7.10
C GLY A 374 -20.32 -13.85 -8.36
N PHE A 375 -19.06 -13.43 -8.42
CA PHE A 375 -18.11 -13.83 -9.47
C PHE A 375 -16.96 -14.66 -8.92
N ALA A 376 -16.19 -15.31 -9.81
CA ALA A 376 -15.09 -16.18 -9.41
C ALA A 376 -13.88 -15.38 -8.87
N PRO A 377 -13.16 -15.87 -7.85
CA PRO A 377 -11.94 -15.23 -7.37
C PRO A 377 -10.91 -15.00 -8.49
N LEU A 378 -10.19 -13.88 -8.41
CA LEU A 378 -9.20 -13.47 -9.41
C LEU A 378 -7.79 -13.93 -9.03
N GLY A 379 -6.97 -14.27 -10.03
CA GLY A 379 -5.58 -14.66 -9.86
C GLY A 379 -5.38 -15.95 -9.05
N ALA A 380 -4.13 -16.38 -8.90
CA ALA A 380 -3.80 -17.60 -8.14
C ALA A 380 -4.15 -17.49 -6.65
N ARG A 381 -4.05 -16.27 -6.10
CA ARG A 381 -4.30 -15.96 -4.69
C ARG A 381 -5.77 -15.90 -4.33
N GLY A 382 -6.67 -15.78 -5.31
CA GLY A 382 -8.11 -15.83 -5.07
C GLY A 382 -8.58 -17.09 -4.32
N ALA A 383 -7.86 -18.21 -4.46
CA ALA A 383 -8.17 -19.46 -3.77
C ALA A 383 -7.55 -19.61 -2.37
N SER A 384 -6.53 -18.81 -2.04
CA SER A 384 -5.74 -18.97 -0.80
C SER A 384 -5.78 -17.78 0.15
N SER A 385 -5.96 -16.57 -0.37
CA SER A 385 -6.02 -15.36 0.45
C SER A 385 -7.33 -15.29 1.24
N MET A 386 -7.23 -14.84 2.49
CA MET A 386 -8.37 -14.73 3.38
C MET A 386 -9.42 -13.79 2.79
N ASN A 387 -10.69 -14.17 2.79
CA ASN A 387 -11.75 -13.26 2.36
C ASN A 387 -11.92 -12.12 3.38
N PHE A 388 -11.84 -10.86 2.94
CA PHE A 388 -11.95 -9.68 3.82
C PHE A 388 -13.32 -9.57 4.53
N ALA A 389 -14.37 -10.25 4.05
CA ALA A 389 -15.63 -10.38 4.77
C ALA A 389 -15.47 -10.98 6.18
N GLN A 390 -14.41 -11.76 6.40
CA GLN A 390 -14.07 -12.34 7.70
C GLN A 390 -13.64 -11.30 8.74
N VAL A 391 -13.19 -10.12 8.29
CA VAL A 391 -12.77 -8.99 9.14
C VAL A 391 -13.99 -8.30 9.77
N LEU A 392 -15.14 -8.43 9.13
CA LEU A 392 -16.38 -7.72 9.49
C LEU A 392 -17.11 -8.42 10.64
N ASP A 393 -18.04 -7.67 11.26
CA ASP A 393 -19.10 -8.24 12.09
C ASP A 393 -20.36 -8.39 11.23
N LEU A 394 -20.58 -9.62 10.78
CA LEU A 394 -21.74 -9.98 9.97
C LEU A 394 -22.85 -10.68 10.77
N GLU A 395 -22.66 -10.88 12.08
CA GLU A 395 -23.62 -11.61 12.94
C GLU A 395 -24.48 -10.64 13.76
N SER A 396 -23.89 -9.54 14.21
CA SER A 396 -24.59 -8.51 14.98
C SER A 396 -25.38 -7.54 14.11
N ALA A 397 -26.30 -6.79 14.74
CA ALA A 397 -26.95 -5.66 14.09
C ALA A 397 -25.91 -4.59 13.66
N PRO A 398 -26.10 -3.93 12.51
CA PRO A 398 -25.17 -2.91 12.02
C PRO A 398 -25.08 -1.72 13.00
N ARG A 399 -23.86 -1.26 13.24
CA ARG A 399 -23.58 -0.09 14.07
C ARG A 399 -23.56 1.18 13.23
N LEU A 400 -24.65 1.93 13.25
CA LEU A 400 -24.84 3.10 12.38
C LEU A 400 -24.12 4.38 12.85
N ASP A 401 -23.56 4.39 14.07
CA ASP A 401 -22.82 5.53 14.58
C ASP A 401 -21.63 5.87 13.68
N ALA A 402 -21.54 7.13 13.26
CA ALA A 402 -20.48 7.60 12.40
C ALA A 402 -19.81 8.82 13.04
N PRO A 403 -18.71 8.61 13.79
CA PRO A 403 -18.02 9.68 14.48
C PRO A 403 -17.49 10.72 13.48
N VAL A 404 -17.43 11.97 13.90
CA VAL A 404 -16.78 13.05 13.15
C VAL A 404 -15.34 13.14 13.62
N PHE A 405 -14.41 13.39 12.70
CA PHE A 405 -13.01 13.59 13.03
C PHE A 405 -12.62 15.05 12.80
N ASP A 406 -11.92 15.61 13.79
CA ASP A 406 -11.33 16.95 13.68
C ASP A 406 -10.00 16.84 12.95
N VAL A 407 -10.06 16.98 11.63
CA VAL A 407 -8.90 16.95 10.74
C VAL A 407 -8.71 18.37 10.22
N PRO A 408 -7.63 19.07 10.63
CA PRO A 408 -7.33 20.39 10.10
C PRO A 408 -7.26 20.37 8.57
N ASP A 409 -7.93 21.33 7.94
CA ASP A 409 -7.88 21.57 6.50
C ASP A 409 -7.36 23.00 6.28
N ASP A 410 -6.05 23.12 6.16
CA ASP A 410 -5.36 24.39 5.96
C ASP A 410 -4.88 24.50 4.50
N PRO A 411 -5.15 25.62 3.80
CA PRO A 411 -4.71 25.82 2.41
C PRO A 411 -3.19 25.79 2.19
N SER A 412 -2.39 25.84 3.27
CA SER A 412 -0.93 25.68 3.20
C SER A 412 -0.46 24.23 3.09
N TYR A 413 -1.34 23.24 3.26
CA TYR A 413 -0.98 21.83 3.09
C TYR A 413 -0.78 21.51 1.61
N GLY A 414 0.25 20.74 1.30
CA GLY A 414 0.56 20.34 -0.08
C GLY A 414 1.02 21.50 -0.97
N THR A 415 1.57 22.58 -0.41
CA THR A 415 2.20 23.65 -1.20
C THR A 415 3.48 23.16 -1.86
N ALA A 416 3.80 23.65 -3.06
CA ALA A 416 4.98 23.17 -3.80
C ALA A 416 6.30 23.28 -3.01
N CYS A 417 7.13 22.25 -3.09
CA CYS A 417 8.41 22.16 -2.38
C CYS A 417 9.33 23.37 -2.59
N ALA A 418 9.42 23.88 -3.83
CA ALA A 418 10.22 25.08 -4.12
C ALA A 418 9.70 26.34 -3.38
N ALA A 419 8.38 26.47 -3.22
CA ALA A 419 7.77 27.57 -2.48
C ALA A 419 8.08 27.48 -0.98
N GLN A 420 8.05 26.27 -0.43
CA GLN A 420 8.41 26.01 0.97
C GLN A 420 9.88 26.29 1.25
N LEU A 421 10.79 25.80 0.41
CA LEU A 421 12.22 26.10 0.53
C LEU A 421 12.49 27.61 0.44
N SER A 422 11.79 28.33 -0.44
CA SER A 422 11.86 29.79 -0.52
C SER A 422 11.37 30.48 0.76
N GLN A 423 10.29 29.99 1.37
CA GLN A 423 9.75 30.54 2.60
C GLN A 423 10.63 30.23 3.82
N ALA A 424 11.20 29.01 3.89
CA ALA A 424 12.18 28.63 4.90
C ALA A 424 13.47 29.47 4.78
N ALA A 425 13.95 29.70 3.56
CA ALA A 425 15.09 30.60 3.29
C ALA A 425 14.83 32.05 3.75
N LYS A 426 13.58 32.53 3.65
CA LYS A 426 13.19 33.86 4.18
C LYS A 426 13.12 33.91 5.71
N ARG A 427 12.96 32.76 6.38
CA ARG A 427 12.97 32.63 7.84
C ARG A 427 14.36 32.38 8.41
N LEU A 428 15.30 31.92 7.58
CA LEU A 428 16.71 31.79 7.93
C LEU A 428 17.34 33.19 8.02
N ASP A 429 18.02 33.46 9.14
CA ASP A 429 18.72 34.72 9.39
C ASP A 429 19.68 35.05 8.24
N ALA A 430 19.52 36.24 7.65
CA ALA A 430 20.33 36.73 6.53
C ALA A 430 21.83 36.71 6.85
N ALA A 431 22.22 36.90 8.12
CA ALA A 431 23.62 36.80 8.54
C ALA A 431 24.17 35.36 8.42
N ARG A 432 23.32 34.37 8.67
CA ARG A 432 23.67 32.94 8.62
C ARG A 432 23.76 32.44 7.18
N LEU A 433 22.91 32.93 6.30
CA LEU A 433 22.99 32.65 4.85
C LEU A 433 24.27 33.23 4.24
N ALA A 434 24.61 34.49 4.58
CA ALA A 434 25.83 35.14 4.11
C ALA A 434 27.11 34.40 4.57
N GLU A 435 27.10 33.85 5.78
CA GLU A 435 28.19 33.04 6.32
C GLU A 435 28.34 31.69 5.60
N VAL A 436 27.24 31.01 5.26
CA VAL A 436 27.27 29.76 4.49
C VAL A 436 27.79 30.00 3.07
N GLU A 437 27.33 31.05 2.40
CA GLU A 437 27.83 31.42 1.08
C GLU A 437 29.32 31.79 1.10
N ARG A 438 29.78 32.47 2.17
CA ARG A 438 31.20 32.76 2.38
C ARG A 438 32.02 31.48 2.49
N ARG A 439 31.59 30.52 3.33
CA ARG A 439 32.26 29.21 3.48
C ARG A 439 32.28 28.39 2.19
N HIS A 440 31.20 28.41 1.42
CA HIS A 440 31.17 27.74 0.11
C HIS A 440 32.13 28.37 -0.91
N ARG A 441 32.32 29.69 -0.89
CA ARG A 441 33.32 30.37 -1.74
C ARG A 441 34.74 30.00 -1.31
N GLU A 442 35.00 29.96 -0.01
CA GLU A 442 36.30 29.58 0.56
C GLU A 442 36.67 28.13 0.24
N HIS A 443 35.74 27.19 0.44
CA HIS A 443 35.96 25.77 0.13
C HIS A 443 36.16 25.53 -1.37
N ARG A 444 35.43 26.23 -2.26
CA ARG A 444 35.67 26.15 -3.70
C ARG A 444 37.04 26.69 -4.11
N ALA A 445 37.50 27.79 -3.51
CA ALA A 445 38.81 28.35 -3.78
C ALA A 445 39.94 27.41 -3.31
N GLU A 446 39.77 26.77 -2.15
CA GLU A 446 40.66 25.74 -1.64
C GLU A 446 40.70 24.53 -2.59
N TRP A 447 39.54 24.03 -3.02
CA TRP A 447 39.44 22.91 -3.94
C TRP A 447 40.09 23.19 -5.30
N GLN A 448 39.87 24.38 -5.86
CA GLN A 448 40.51 24.83 -7.11
C GLN A 448 42.03 24.96 -6.97
N SER A 449 42.51 25.41 -5.81
CA SER A 449 43.96 25.49 -5.52
C SER A 449 44.59 24.10 -5.44
N LEU A 450 43.89 23.13 -4.83
CA LEU A 450 44.33 21.73 -4.78
C LEU A 450 44.35 21.08 -6.16
N VAL A 451 43.37 21.35 -7.02
CA VAL A 451 43.38 20.89 -8.42
C VAL A 451 44.54 21.48 -9.19
N GLN A 452 44.79 22.78 -9.05
CA GLN A 452 45.89 23.42 -9.76
C GLN A 452 47.24 22.85 -9.29
N LEU A 453 47.42 22.61 -7.99
CA LEU A 453 48.61 21.93 -7.46
C LEU A 453 48.77 20.51 -8.01
N ALA A 454 47.67 19.76 -8.15
CA ALA A 454 47.68 18.43 -8.75
C ALA A 454 48.07 18.48 -10.24
N LEU A 455 47.53 19.45 -10.99
CA LEU A 455 47.88 19.69 -12.40
C LEU A 455 49.35 20.09 -12.56
N ASP A 456 49.85 21.01 -11.73
CA ASP A 456 51.24 21.48 -11.74
C ASP A 456 52.22 20.37 -11.35
N ALA A 457 51.79 19.41 -10.51
CA ALA A 457 52.52 18.19 -10.18
C ALA A 457 52.44 17.10 -11.26
N GLY A 458 51.78 17.36 -12.39
CA GLY A 458 51.67 16.44 -13.52
C GLY A 458 50.54 15.41 -13.42
N HIS A 459 49.66 15.53 -12.42
CA HIS A 459 48.47 14.69 -12.27
C HIS A 459 47.27 15.31 -12.99
N GLY A 460 47.30 15.25 -14.33
CA GLY A 460 46.16 15.61 -15.17
C GLY A 460 45.14 14.48 -15.29
N PRO A 461 43.84 14.78 -15.51
CA PRO A 461 42.86 13.76 -15.85
C PRO A 461 43.29 13.04 -17.15
N VAL A 462 43.21 11.71 -17.15
CA VAL A 462 43.43 10.90 -18.36
C VAL A 462 42.34 11.27 -19.35
N ALA A 463 42.74 11.77 -20.52
CA ALA A 463 41.81 12.10 -21.59
C ALA A 463 40.98 10.85 -21.96
N THR A 464 39.66 10.96 -21.86
CA THR A 464 38.70 10.01 -22.43
C THR A 464 38.56 10.21 -23.93
#